data_AF-A0A0L9TD17-F1
#
_entry.id   AF-A0A0L9TD17-F1
#
_cell.length_a   1.000
_cell.length_b   1.000
_cell.length_c   1.000
_cell.angle_alpha   90.00
_cell.angle_beta   90.00
_cell.angle_gamma   90.00
#
_symmetry.space_group_name_H-M   'P 1'
#
loop_
_entity.id
_entity.type
_entity.pdbx_description
1 polymer ?
#
loop_
_entity_poly.entity_id
_entity_poly.type
_entity_poly.pdbx_seq_one_letter_code
_entity_poly.pdbx_strand_id
1 'polypeptide(L)'
;MLQPRAFRPHVTLSSSNSAPSFSSSPNPNDSHPSPSRHLHGNGVSSTSASSASSASSRSLKTPSSFAHNYRIAIALIPSALFLLDLGGTPVVATLVVGLMISYILDALSLKPAAFFAVWFSLIFAQLAFFLSASSSLLAAFNSSVAVAAIASFLCAHTTFLLGVWSSLQFKWLLLENPSIAVALERLLFACLPVSASSLFAWAAIAAVGINNAAYYLAAFNCCFYWLFSVPRVSSFKTKHEARYHGGEAPRDSFILGPLESCIHTLNLLFVPLLFHIASHYNILLSSAASFCDLILLFFLPFLFQLYASTRGALWWVTSNPNQLHSIRIVNGAVALVFVVVALEVRVVFHAFGRYIQVPPPLNYVLVTITMLGGSAAAGSYAMGLVSDALSSVAFTTSAIVVSAAGAVVVGFPLLVSRFRIVNFIHRLAFRFLYCCEAT
;
A
#
# COMPACT_ATOMS: atom_id res chain seq x y z
N MET A 1 -35.19 22.84 19.16
CA MET A 1 -33.89 22.92 18.46
C MET A 1 -32.80 22.70 19.51
N LEU A 2 -32.02 21.65 19.31
CA LEU A 2 -31.39 20.85 20.36
C LEU A 2 -30.04 21.44 20.81
N GLN A 3 -29.93 21.70 22.12
CA GLN A 3 -28.67 21.98 22.83
C GLN A 3 -28.12 20.69 23.49
N PRO A 4 -26.83 20.66 23.84
CA PRO A 4 -26.00 19.45 23.91
C PRO A 4 -26.02 18.78 25.29
N ARG A 5 -25.73 17.47 25.32
CA ARG A 5 -25.42 16.75 26.56
C ARG A 5 -23.93 16.39 26.60
N ALA A 6 -23.30 16.84 27.68
CA ALA A 6 -21.98 16.46 28.14
C ALA A 6 -21.97 15.01 28.65
N PHE A 7 -20.85 14.31 28.46
CA PHE A 7 -20.54 13.07 29.17
C PHE A 7 -19.29 13.28 30.05
N ARG A 8 -19.50 13.18 31.36
CA ARG A 8 -18.46 12.98 32.38
C ARG A 8 -18.27 11.48 32.64
N PRO A 9 -17.09 11.06 33.16
CA PRO A 9 -16.79 9.68 33.52
C PRO A 9 -17.35 9.33 34.90
N HIS A 10 -17.82 8.09 35.08
CA HIS A 10 -18.13 7.54 36.41
C HIS A 10 -17.06 6.54 36.85
N VAL A 11 -16.42 6.89 37.96
CA VAL A 11 -15.69 6.01 38.89
C VAL A 11 -16.72 5.36 39.82
N THR A 12 -16.54 4.08 40.14
CA THR A 12 -17.11 3.46 41.35
C THR A 12 -16.01 2.70 42.12
N LEU A 13 -15.62 3.29 43.25
CA LEU A 13 -15.11 2.67 44.48
C LEU A 13 -16.37 2.54 45.39
N SER A 14 -16.64 1.57 46.28
CA SER A 14 -15.80 0.85 47.25
C SER A 14 -16.58 -0.32 47.92
N SER A 15 -15.83 -1.35 48.34
CA SER A 15 -15.86 -2.08 49.63
C SER A 15 -17.15 -2.67 50.24
N SER A 16 -17.13 -3.98 50.53
CA SER A 16 -17.46 -4.51 51.87
C SER A 16 -16.69 -5.80 52.19
N ASN A 17 -16.27 -5.90 53.45
CA ASN A 17 -15.39 -6.91 54.05
C ASN A 17 -16.12 -8.21 54.42
N SER A 18 -15.46 -9.37 54.25
CA SER A 18 -15.34 -10.42 55.29
C SER A 18 -14.45 -11.59 54.81
N ALA A 19 -13.50 -12.00 55.66
CA ALA A 19 -12.49 -13.03 55.43
C ALA A 19 -12.98 -14.46 55.82
N PRO A 20 -12.10 -15.45 56.09
CA PRO A 20 -11.67 -16.50 55.15
C PRO A 20 -12.02 -17.94 55.60
N SER A 21 -11.89 -18.95 54.74
CA SER A 21 -11.72 -20.34 55.21
C SER A 21 -11.11 -21.25 54.14
N PHE A 22 -10.01 -21.89 54.54
CA PHE A 22 -9.21 -22.90 53.83
C PHE A 22 -9.84 -24.30 53.85
N SER A 23 -9.18 -25.22 53.13
CA SER A 23 -9.23 -26.70 53.16
C SER A 23 -10.34 -27.33 52.30
N SER A 24 -10.17 -28.42 51.55
CA SER A 24 -9.06 -29.38 51.36
C SER A 24 -9.46 -30.33 50.22
N SER A 25 -8.53 -30.70 49.34
CA SER A 25 -8.67 -31.93 48.53
C SER A 25 -8.69 -33.16 49.47
N PRO A 26 -9.40 -34.25 49.14
CA PRO A 26 -8.75 -35.31 48.36
C PRO A 26 -9.67 -36.09 47.38
N ASN A 27 -9.02 -36.69 46.38
CA ASN A 27 -9.43 -37.87 45.58
C ASN A 27 -9.86 -39.08 46.48
N PRO A 28 -10.37 -40.25 46.01
CA PRO A 28 -10.31 -40.86 44.65
C PRO A 28 -11.59 -41.65 44.20
N ASN A 29 -11.51 -42.25 43.01
CA ASN A 29 -12.19 -43.46 42.47
C ASN A 29 -13.45 -44.01 43.17
N ASP A 30 -14.51 -44.26 42.40
CA ASP A 30 -15.06 -45.63 42.32
C ASP A 30 -15.90 -45.93 41.08
N SER A 31 -15.83 -47.21 40.71
CA SER A 31 -16.29 -47.88 39.50
C SER A 31 -17.68 -48.52 39.60
N HIS A 32 -18.22 -48.91 38.43
CA HIS A 32 -19.19 -49.99 38.18
C HIS A 32 -20.72 -49.69 38.15
N PRO A 33 -21.53 -50.54 37.44
CA PRO A 33 -22.54 -50.07 36.46
C PRO A 33 -23.95 -50.69 36.61
N SER A 34 -24.88 -50.24 35.75
CA SER A 34 -26.09 -50.97 35.27
C SER A 34 -27.24 -51.20 36.29
N PRO A 35 -28.45 -51.67 35.87
CA PRO A 35 -29.27 -51.29 34.72
C PRO A 35 -30.79 -51.18 35.04
N SER A 36 -31.56 -50.75 34.04
CA SER A 36 -32.93 -51.19 33.69
C SER A 36 -34.11 -50.90 34.63
N ARG A 37 -35.15 -50.26 34.07
CA ARG A 37 -36.53 -50.77 34.15
C ARG A 37 -37.43 -50.22 33.03
N HIS A 38 -38.06 -51.16 32.36
CA HIS A 38 -39.19 -51.06 31.43
C HIS A 38 -40.44 -50.42 32.05
N LEU A 39 -41.29 -49.83 31.20
CA LEU A 39 -42.76 -50.06 31.03
C LEU A 39 -43.41 -48.75 30.51
N HIS A 40 -43.87 -48.69 29.26
CA HIS A 40 -45.19 -49.11 28.73
C HIS A 40 -46.26 -48.00 28.83
N GLY A 41 -46.86 -47.62 27.69
CA GLY A 41 -48.03 -46.74 27.66
C GLY A 41 -48.30 -46.11 26.29
N ASN A 42 -49.15 -46.77 25.49
CA ASN A 42 -49.75 -46.26 24.25
C ASN A 42 -50.63 -45.02 24.49
N GLY A 43 -50.67 -44.09 23.52
CA GLY A 43 -51.68 -43.03 23.49
C GLY A 43 -51.54 -42.11 22.27
N VAL A 44 -52.42 -42.29 21.28
CA VAL A 44 -52.55 -41.48 20.07
C VAL A 44 -53.20 -40.13 20.39
N SER A 45 -52.66 -39.03 19.87
CA SER A 45 -53.36 -37.99 19.07
C SER A 45 -52.64 -36.63 19.08
N SER A 46 -52.75 -35.99 17.92
CA SER A 46 -52.18 -34.72 17.45
C SER A 46 -52.49 -33.49 18.30
N THR A 47 -51.49 -32.64 18.53
CA THR A 47 -51.58 -31.18 18.30
C THR A 47 -50.21 -30.50 18.37
N SER A 48 -50.02 -29.57 17.45
CA SER A 48 -48.88 -28.73 17.14
C SER A 48 -48.43 -27.80 18.26
N ALA A 49 -47.11 -27.72 18.54
CA ALA A 49 -46.40 -26.46 18.85
C ALA A 49 -44.87 -26.64 18.93
N SER A 50 -44.17 -26.00 17.98
CA SER A 50 -42.85 -25.37 18.12
C SER A 50 -41.67 -26.18 18.70
N SER A 51 -41.13 -27.12 17.91
CA SER A 51 -39.69 -27.38 17.96
C SER A 51 -38.98 -26.32 17.11
N ALA A 52 -38.38 -25.34 17.79
CA ALA A 52 -37.41 -24.43 17.19
C ALA A 52 -36.18 -25.25 16.75
N SER A 53 -36.26 -25.85 15.56
CA SER A 53 -35.08 -26.22 14.81
C SER A 53 -34.43 -24.91 14.41
N SER A 54 -33.36 -24.57 15.14
CA SER A 54 -32.38 -23.59 14.69
C SER A 54 -31.89 -24.04 13.33
N ALA A 55 -32.58 -23.59 12.29
CA ALA A 55 -32.13 -23.62 10.92
C ALA A 55 -30.81 -22.85 10.95
N SER A 56 -29.70 -23.58 11.10
CA SER A 56 -28.43 -23.06 10.67
C SER A 56 -28.66 -22.75 9.20
N SER A 57 -28.87 -21.47 8.91
CA SER A 57 -28.78 -20.93 7.58
C SER A 57 -27.37 -21.24 7.15
N ARG A 58 -27.17 -22.43 6.56
CA ARG A 58 -26.13 -22.65 5.58
C ARG A 58 -26.47 -21.67 4.47
N SER A 59 -26.09 -20.42 4.70
CA SER A 59 -25.84 -19.46 3.64
C SER A 59 -24.85 -20.19 2.77
N LEU A 60 -25.37 -20.79 1.69
CA LEU A 60 -24.62 -21.08 0.50
C LEU A 60 -24.01 -19.73 0.12
N LYS A 61 -22.81 -19.48 0.66
CA LYS A 61 -22.10 -18.23 0.47
C LYS A 61 -22.00 -18.06 -1.02
N THR A 62 -22.69 -17.05 -1.52
CA THR A 62 -22.53 -16.54 -2.87
C THR A 62 -21.05 -16.50 -3.19
N PRO A 63 -20.59 -17.04 -4.33
CA PRO A 63 -19.17 -17.02 -4.69
C PRO A 63 -18.66 -15.59 -4.49
N SER A 64 -17.65 -15.44 -3.64
CA SER A 64 -17.16 -14.13 -3.21
C SER A 64 -16.80 -13.32 -4.45
N SER A 65 -17.45 -12.17 -4.60
CA SER A 65 -17.08 -11.19 -5.62
C SER A 65 -15.60 -10.84 -5.48
N PHE A 66 -14.93 -10.55 -6.59
CA PHE A 66 -13.53 -10.18 -6.59
C PHE A 66 -13.31 -8.88 -5.79
N ALA A 67 -12.82 -9.00 -4.56
CA ALA A 67 -12.77 -7.89 -3.59
C ALA A 67 -11.78 -6.79 -3.99
N HIS A 68 -10.76 -7.14 -4.76
CA HIS A 68 -9.66 -6.24 -5.13
C HIS A 68 -9.86 -5.55 -6.48
N ASN A 69 -11.05 -5.65 -7.08
CA ASN A 69 -11.31 -5.15 -8.44
C ASN A 69 -10.96 -3.67 -8.63
N TYR A 70 -11.29 -2.82 -7.66
CA TYR A 70 -11.01 -1.39 -7.72
C TYR A 70 -9.50 -1.07 -7.78
N ARG A 71 -8.66 -1.86 -7.10
CA ARG A 71 -7.20 -1.64 -7.10
C ARG A 71 -6.59 -1.95 -8.45
N ILE A 72 -7.04 -3.07 -9.02
CA ILE A 72 -6.61 -3.49 -10.34
C ILE A 72 -7.09 -2.49 -11.38
N ALA A 73 -8.33 -2.01 -11.28
CA ALA A 73 -8.88 -1.00 -12.17
C ALA A 73 -8.08 0.32 -12.15
N ILE A 74 -7.69 0.82 -10.97
CA ILE A 74 -6.86 2.05 -10.85
C ILE A 74 -5.52 1.92 -11.60
N ALA A 75 -4.94 0.71 -11.63
CA ALA A 75 -3.70 0.46 -12.36
C ALA A 75 -3.94 0.20 -13.86
N LEU A 76 -4.84 -0.73 -14.19
CA LEU A 76 -5.03 -1.23 -15.54
C LEU A 76 -5.81 -0.30 -16.45
N ILE A 77 -6.80 0.45 -15.96
CA ILE A 77 -7.61 1.31 -16.83
C ILE A 77 -6.76 2.41 -17.46
N PRO A 78 -5.95 3.18 -16.71
CA PRO A 78 -5.10 4.20 -17.34
C PRO A 78 -4.02 3.58 -18.23
N SER A 79 -3.47 2.42 -17.86
CA SER A 79 -2.55 1.67 -18.73
C SER A 79 -3.22 1.23 -20.04
N ALA A 80 -4.46 0.75 -20.00
CA ALA A 80 -5.22 0.36 -21.18
C ALA A 80 -5.50 1.57 -22.09
N LEU A 81 -5.91 2.70 -21.51
CA LEU A 81 -6.13 3.94 -22.26
C LEU A 81 -4.85 4.41 -22.97
N PHE A 82 -3.72 4.36 -22.28
CA PHE A 82 -2.42 4.69 -22.89
C PHE A 82 -2.05 3.72 -24.03
N LEU A 83 -2.32 2.42 -23.88
CA LEU A 83 -2.09 1.45 -24.96
C LEU A 83 -3.01 1.66 -26.16
N LEU A 84 -4.27 2.06 -25.93
CA LEU A 84 -5.20 2.40 -27.00
C LEU A 84 -4.75 3.64 -27.77
N ASP A 85 -4.23 4.65 -27.06
CA ASP A 85 -3.67 5.86 -27.67
C ASP A 85 -2.44 5.55 -28.52
N LEU A 86 -1.50 4.74 -28.00
CA LEU A 86 -0.33 4.28 -28.74
C LEU A 86 -0.69 3.38 -29.94
N GLY A 87 -1.70 2.53 -29.81
CA GLY A 87 -2.13 1.58 -30.83
C GLY A 87 -3.01 2.20 -31.92
N GLY A 88 -3.68 3.32 -31.61
CA GLY A 88 -4.54 4.06 -32.51
C GLY A 88 -5.77 3.27 -32.99
N THR A 89 -6.34 3.73 -34.12
CA THR A 89 -7.56 3.20 -34.72
C THR A 89 -7.59 1.68 -34.94
N PRO A 90 -6.55 0.99 -35.44
CA PRO A 90 -6.64 -0.44 -35.71
C PRO A 90 -6.80 -1.27 -34.43
N VAL A 91 -6.15 -0.87 -33.34
CA VAL A 91 -6.28 -1.56 -32.04
C VAL A 91 -7.66 -1.30 -31.44
N VAL A 92 -8.16 -0.06 -31.50
CA VAL A 92 -9.51 0.27 -31.03
C VAL A 92 -10.58 -0.49 -31.81
N ALA A 93 -10.48 -0.53 -33.15
CA ALA A 93 -11.46 -1.21 -34.00
C ALA A 93 -11.52 -2.72 -33.73
N THR A 94 -10.36 -3.37 -33.60
CA THR A 94 -10.28 -4.82 -33.30
C THR A 94 -10.86 -5.16 -31.92
N LEU A 95 -10.62 -4.32 -30.92
CA LEU A 95 -11.22 -4.49 -29.58
C LEU A 95 -12.72 -4.24 -29.58
N VAL A 96 -13.21 -3.19 -30.25
CA VAL A 96 -14.65 -2.90 -30.32
C VAL A 96 -15.40 -4.06 -30.98
N VAL A 97 -14.92 -4.52 -32.15
CA VAL A 97 -15.54 -5.66 -32.86
C VAL A 97 -15.49 -6.93 -32.01
N GLY A 98 -14.34 -7.24 -31.39
CA GLY A 98 -14.21 -8.42 -30.54
C GLY A 98 -15.08 -8.37 -29.29
N LEU A 99 -15.21 -7.20 -28.66
CA LEU A 99 -16.11 -7.00 -27.52
C LEU A 99 -17.58 -7.15 -27.93
N MET A 100 -17.99 -6.64 -29.11
CA MET A 100 -19.34 -6.86 -29.64
C MET A 100 -19.63 -8.35 -29.85
N ILE A 101 -18.68 -9.11 -30.43
CA ILE A 101 -18.83 -10.56 -30.59
C ILE A 101 -18.94 -11.24 -29.21
N SER A 102 -18.08 -10.88 -28.26
CA SER A 102 -18.13 -11.46 -26.90
C SER A 102 -19.45 -11.16 -26.19
N TYR A 103 -20.01 -9.96 -26.39
CA TYR A 103 -21.29 -9.56 -25.82
C TYR A 103 -22.45 -10.36 -26.41
N ILE A 104 -22.48 -10.57 -27.73
CA ILE A 104 -23.49 -11.40 -28.38
C ILE A 104 -23.41 -12.85 -27.88
N LEU A 105 -22.20 -13.41 -27.76
CA LEU A 105 -22.00 -14.77 -27.24
C LEU A 105 -22.43 -14.92 -25.77
N ASP A 106 -22.17 -13.91 -24.94
CA ASP A 106 -22.62 -13.90 -23.55
C ASP A 106 -24.15 -13.75 -23.45
N ALA A 107 -24.77 -12.93 -24.30
CA ALA A 107 -26.21 -12.79 -24.40
C ALA A 107 -26.91 -14.09 -24.84
N LEU A 108 -26.24 -14.91 -25.67
CA LEU A 108 -26.68 -16.26 -26.04
C LEU A 108 -26.40 -17.32 -24.96
N SER A 109 -25.89 -16.92 -23.79
CA SER A 109 -25.52 -17.78 -22.65
C SER A 109 -24.37 -18.77 -22.93
N LEU A 110 -23.60 -18.55 -24.00
CA LEU A 110 -22.43 -19.35 -24.36
C LEU A 110 -21.17 -18.86 -23.62
N LYS A 111 -21.15 -19.03 -22.28
CA LYS A 111 -20.09 -18.48 -21.40
C LYS A 111 -18.65 -18.84 -21.83
N PRO A 112 -18.33 -20.11 -22.20
CA PRO A 112 -16.97 -20.44 -22.64
C PRO A 112 -16.62 -19.77 -23.97
N ALA A 113 -17.58 -19.62 -24.89
CA ALA A 113 -17.36 -18.96 -26.17
C ALA A 113 -17.09 -17.46 -25.98
N ALA A 114 -17.84 -16.79 -25.10
CA ALA A 114 -17.60 -15.40 -24.74
C ALA A 114 -16.20 -15.19 -24.12
N PHE A 115 -15.77 -16.11 -23.24
CA PHE A 115 -14.43 -16.09 -22.66
C PHE A 115 -13.33 -16.18 -23.74
N PHE A 116 -13.41 -17.15 -24.65
CA PHE A 116 -12.43 -17.28 -25.73
C PHE A 116 -12.48 -16.09 -26.70
N ALA A 117 -13.65 -15.53 -26.97
CA ALA A 117 -13.80 -14.35 -27.82
C ALA A 117 -13.04 -13.14 -27.25
N VAL A 118 -13.07 -12.91 -25.93
CA VAL A 118 -12.28 -11.84 -25.28
C VAL A 118 -10.79 -12.07 -25.47
N TRP A 119 -10.30 -13.30 -25.24
CA TRP A 119 -8.88 -13.61 -25.42
C TRP A 119 -8.41 -13.48 -26.87
N PHE A 120 -9.19 -13.98 -27.83
CA PHE A 120 -8.87 -13.82 -29.25
C PHE A 120 -8.88 -12.35 -29.66
N SER A 121 -9.83 -11.55 -29.16
CA SER A 121 -9.85 -10.11 -29.39
C SER A 121 -8.58 -9.43 -28.88
N LEU A 122 -8.09 -9.77 -27.68
CA LEU A 122 -6.83 -9.24 -27.15
C LEU A 122 -5.61 -9.68 -27.97
N ILE A 123 -5.58 -10.93 -28.46
CA ILE A 123 -4.50 -11.42 -29.33
C ILE A 123 -4.50 -10.66 -30.67
N PHE A 124 -5.66 -10.51 -31.30
CA PHE A 124 -5.77 -9.76 -32.56
C PHE A 124 -5.47 -8.27 -32.37
N ALA A 125 -5.88 -7.68 -31.24
CA ALA A 125 -5.53 -6.30 -30.89
C ALA A 125 -4.02 -6.13 -30.71
N GLN A 126 -3.34 -7.09 -30.08
CA GLN A 126 -1.89 -7.07 -29.94
C GLN A 126 -1.18 -7.25 -31.30
N LEU A 127 -1.70 -8.11 -32.18
CA LEU A 127 -1.19 -8.24 -33.55
C LEU A 127 -1.34 -6.92 -34.33
N ALA A 128 -2.52 -6.30 -34.24
CA ALA A 128 -2.78 -5.00 -34.84
C ALA A 128 -1.85 -3.90 -34.28
N PHE A 129 -1.57 -3.92 -32.98
CA PHE A 129 -0.61 -3.02 -32.34
C PHE A 129 0.80 -3.21 -32.94
N PHE A 130 1.30 -4.45 -33.06
CA PHE A 130 2.62 -4.69 -33.64
C PHE A 130 2.71 -4.22 -35.10
N LEU A 131 1.67 -4.44 -35.90
CA LEU A 131 1.66 -4.04 -37.31
C LEU A 131 1.56 -2.51 -37.48
N SER A 132 0.79 -1.83 -36.62
CA SER A 132 0.54 -0.38 -36.75
C SER A 132 1.55 0.49 -36.01
N ALA A 133 1.99 0.08 -34.81
CA ALA A 133 2.81 0.89 -33.91
C ALA A 133 4.31 0.56 -33.97
N SER A 134 4.73 -0.48 -34.68
CA SER A 134 6.16 -0.83 -34.77
C SER A 134 7.00 0.27 -35.39
N SER A 135 6.50 0.92 -36.45
CA SER A 135 7.20 2.02 -37.13
C SER A 135 7.26 3.28 -36.27
N SER A 136 6.18 3.63 -35.56
CA SER A 136 6.13 4.80 -34.67
C SER A 136 7.02 4.60 -33.43
N LEU A 137 7.03 3.41 -32.84
CA LEU A 137 7.92 3.07 -31.73
C LEU A 137 9.40 3.11 -32.15
N LEU A 138 9.72 2.58 -33.32
CA LEU A 138 11.09 2.61 -33.83
C LEU A 138 11.56 4.05 -34.07
N ALA A 139 10.71 4.90 -34.63
CA ALA A 139 10.99 6.32 -34.79
C ALA A 139 11.16 7.03 -33.43
N ALA A 140 10.29 6.76 -32.45
CA ALA A 140 10.35 7.36 -31.13
C ALA A 140 11.64 7.01 -30.36
N PHE A 141 12.21 5.83 -30.59
CA PHE A 141 13.43 5.36 -29.92
C PHE A 141 14.70 5.51 -30.77
N ASN A 142 14.77 6.52 -31.64
CA ASN A 142 15.93 6.80 -32.49
C ASN A 142 16.42 5.56 -33.27
N SER A 143 15.47 4.76 -33.77
CA SER A 143 15.72 3.53 -34.51
C SER A 143 16.39 2.40 -33.73
N SER A 144 16.38 2.46 -32.40
CA SER A 144 16.86 1.35 -31.55
C SER A 144 15.85 0.20 -31.51
N VAL A 145 16.13 -0.84 -32.30
CA VAL A 145 15.30 -2.05 -32.38
C VAL A 145 15.17 -2.74 -31.02
N ALA A 146 16.23 -2.77 -30.22
CA ALA A 146 16.22 -3.43 -28.91
C ALA A 146 15.24 -2.76 -27.93
N VAL A 147 15.23 -1.42 -27.86
CA VAL A 147 14.33 -0.67 -26.98
C VAL A 147 12.90 -0.78 -27.48
N ALA A 148 12.67 -0.68 -28.79
CA ALA A 148 11.36 -0.87 -29.39
C ALA A 148 10.81 -2.29 -29.11
N ALA A 149 11.64 -3.32 -29.19
CA ALA A 149 11.25 -4.69 -28.87
C ALA A 149 10.86 -4.85 -27.39
N ILE A 150 11.65 -4.32 -26.46
CA ILE A 150 11.35 -4.37 -25.02
C ILE A 150 10.08 -3.57 -24.69
N ALA A 151 9.89 -2.39 -25.29
CA ALA A 151 8.69 -1.60 -25.13
C ALA A 151 7.44 -2.35 -25.64
N SER A 152 7.56 -2.98 -26.80
CA SER A 152 6.49 -3.79 -27.38
C SER A 152 6.16 -5.02 -26.52
N PHE A 153 7.17 -5.62 -25.88
CA PHE A 153 6.98 -6.69 -24.90
C PHE A 153 6.27 -6.21 -23.64
N LEU A 154 6.59 -5.02 -23.13
CA LEU A 154 5.88 -4.41 -22.00
C LEU A 154 4.39 -4.16 -22.34
N CYS A 155 4.10 -3.69 -23.55
CA CYS A 155 2.73 -3.53 -24.04
C CYS A 155 2.01 -4.89 -24.10
N ALA A 156 2.62 -5.88 -24.74
CA ALA A 156 2.06 -7.24 -24.84
C ALA A 156 1.81 -7.88 -23.46
N HIS A 157 2.75 -7.70 -22.53
CA HIS A 157 2.62 -8.18 -21.16
C HIS A 157 1.45 -7.49 -20.44
N THR A 158 1.26 -6.18 -20.63
CA THR A 158 0.13 -5.46 -20.04
C THR A 158 -1.21 -5.89 -20.66
N THR A 159 -1.27 -6.09 -21.98
CA THR A 159 -2.44 -6.66 -22.67
C THR A 159 -2.79 -8.05 -22.14
N PHE A 160 -1.77 -8.87 -21.87
CA PHE A 160 -1.96 -10.16 -21.21
C PHE A 160 -2.54 -10.02 -19.79
N LEU A 161 -2.05 -9.07 -18.98
CA LEU A 161 -2.62 -8.79 -17.66
C LEU A 161 -4.07 -8.27 -17.73
N LEU A 162 -4.44 -7.50 -18.76
CA LEU A 162 -5.85 -7.15 -19.03
C LEU A 162 -6.69 -8.40 -19.32
N GLY A 163 -6.16 -9.37 -20.06
CA GLY A 163 -6.81 -10.68 -20.28
C GLY A 163 -6.96 -11.51 -19.00
N VAL A 164 -5.94 -11.50 -18.14
CA VAL A 164 -6.03 -12.16 -16.82
C VAL A 164 -7.09 -11.49 -15.95
N TRP A 165 -7.16 -10.15 -15.95
CA TRP A 165 -8.16 -9.40 -15.21
C TRP A 165 -9.58 -9.62 -15.74
N SER A 166 -9.77 -9.67 -17.06
CA SER A 166 -11.07 -9.99 -17.67
C SER A 166 -11.50 -11.43 -17.38
N SER A 167 -10.55 -12.37 -17.35
CA SER A 167 -10.81 -13.78 -17.00
C SER A 167 -11.41 -13.93 -15.61
N LEU A 168 -10.95 -13.13 -14.63
CA LEU A 168 -11.49 -13.13 -13.27
C LEU A 168 -12.91 -12.55 -13.15
N GLN A 169 -13.47 -11.93 -14.21
CA GLN A 169 -14.85 -11.45 -14.20
C GLN A 169 -15.85 -12.57 -14.52
N PHE A 170 -15.41 -13.66 -15.17
CA PHE A 170 -16.28 -14.77 -15.55
C PHE A 170 -16.58 -15.70 -14.36
N LYS A 171 -17.77 -15.55 -13.75
CA LYS A 171 -18.22 -16.40 -12.63
C LYS A 171 -18.11 -17.90 -12.89
N TRP A 172 -18.29 -18.34 -14.15
CA TRP A 172 -18.12 -19.73 -14.54
C TRP A 172 -16.71 -20.26 -14.23
N LEU A 173 -15.67 -19.48 -14.57
CA LEU A 173 -14.27 -19.85 -14.31
C LEU A 173 -13.98 -19.99 -12.81
N LEU A 174 -14.56 -19.11 -11.99
CA LEU A 174 -14.40 -19.12 -10.54
C LEU A 174 -15.02 -20.35 -9.88
N LEU A 175 -16.15 -20.83 -10.40
CA LEU A 175 -16.86 -21.99 -9.87
C LEU A 175 -16.22 -23.31 -10.30
N GLU A 176 -15.81 -23.40 -11.57
CA GLU A 176 -15.25 -24.64 -12.13
C GLU A 176 -13.81 -24.89 -11.64
N ASN A 177 -12.98 -23.84 -11.59
CA ASN A 177 -11.55 -23.96 -11.29
C ASN A 177 -11.08 -22.88 -10.30
N PRO A 178 -11.44 -22.98 -9.01
CA PRO A 178 -11.07 -21.99 -7.99
C PRO A 178 -9.55 -21.88 -7.76
N SER A 179 -8.79 -22.95 -7.99
CA SER A 179 -7.32 -22.93 -7.91
C SER A 179 -6.70 -22.00 -8.96
N ILE A 180 -7.24 -22.01 -10.18
CA ILE A 180 -6.82 -21.11 -11.27
C ILE A 180 -7.15 -19.67 -10.90
N ALA A 181 -8.33 -19.39 -10.34
CA ALA A 181 -8.70 -18.04 -9.92
C ALA A 181 -7.72 -17.45 -8.86
N VAL A 182 -7.30 -18.26 -7.88
CA VAL A 182 -6.29 -17.85 -6.88
C VAL A 182 -4.93 -17.59 -7.56
N ALA A 183 -4.53 -18.42 -8.52
CA ALA A 183 -3.28 -18.24 -9.25
C ALA A 183 -3.30 -16.97 -10.11
N LEU A 184 -4.41 -16.69 -10.81
CA LEU A 184 -4.59 -15.46 -11.60
C LEU A 184 -4.63 -14.21 -10.72
N GLU A 185 -5.26 -14.27 -9.53
CA GLU A 185 -5.22 -13.17 -8.55
C GLU A 185 -3.77 -12.89 -8.10
N ARG A 186 -3.01 -13.94 -7.73
CA ARG A 186 -1.60 -13.79 -7.35
C ARG A 186 -0.74 -13.25 -8.50
N LEU A 187 -0.97 -13.72 -9.72
CA LEU A 187 -0.27 -13.25 -10.92
C LEU A 187 -0.49 -11.75 -11.15
N LEU A 188 -1.74 -11.28 -11.07
CA LEU A 188 -2.05 -9.86 -11.19
C LEU A 188 -1.35 -9.04 -10.11
N PHE A 189 -1.45 -9.47 -8.84
CA PHE A 189 -0.81 -8.75 -7.74
C PHE A 189 0.72 -8.71 -7.85
N ALA A 190 1.34 -9.75 -8.41
CA ALA A 190 2.79 -9.84 -8.57
C ALA A 190 3.32 -9.03 -9.76
N CYS A 191 2.59 -8.98 -10.87
CA CYS A 191 3.09 -8.38 -12.11
C CYS A 191 2.64 -6.92 -12.30
N LEU A 192 1.42 -6.57 -11.87
CA LEU A 192 0.83 -5.24 -12.10
C LEU A 192 1.70 -4.08 -11.58
N PRO A 193 2.30 -4.13 -10.38
CA PRO A 193 3.06 -3.00 -9.87
C PRO A 193 4.25 -2.63 -10.75
N VAL A 194 4.86 -3.62 -11.40
CA VAL A 194 6.02 -3.43 -12.27
C VAL A 194 5.60 -2.90 -13.65
N SER A 195 4.54 -3.48 -14.23
CA SER A 195 4.07 -3.08 -15.57
C SER A 195 3.38 -1.72 -15.56
N ALA A 196 2.48 -1.50 -14.59
CA ALA A 196 1.72 -0.26 -14.51
C ALA A 196 2.61 0.94 -14.18
N SER A 197 3.58 0.80 -13.26
CA SER A 197 4.51 1.90 -12.95
C SER A 197 5.36 2.29 -14.15
N SER A 198 5.81 1.30 -14.94
CA SER A 198 6.58 1.52 -16.15
C SER A 198 5.76 2.25 -17.24
N LEU A 199 4.51 1.84 -17.47
CA LEU A 199 3.63 2.52 -18.43
C LEU A 199 3.24 3.93 -17.98
N PHE A 200 2.96 4.13 -16.69
CA PHE A 200 2.66 5.46 -16.15
C PHE A 200 3.87 6.38 -16.25
N ALA A 201 5.07 5.87 -15.98
CA ALA A 201 6.30 6.62 -16.18
C ALA A 201 6.51 6.96 -17.66
N TRP A 202 6.26 6.03 -18.58
CA TRP A 202 6.34 6.31 -20.02
C TRP A 202 5.34 7.40 -20.42
N ALA A 203 4.08 7.32 -20.01
CA ALA A 203 3.09 8.35 -20.27
C ALA A 203 3.50 9.72 -19.69
N ALA A 204 4.04 9.74 -18.46
CA ALA A 204 4.53 10.97 -17.83
C ALA A 204 5.74 11.58 -18.56
N ILE A 205 6.66 10.74 -19.05
CA ILE A 205 7.81 11.17 -19.86
C ILE A 205 7.33 11.77 -21.18
N ALA A 206 6.32 11.15 -21.82
CA ALA A 206 5.75 11.68 -23.05
C ALA A 206 5.10 13.06 -22.85
N ALA A 207 4.50 13.30 -21.68
CA ALA A 207 3.81 14.57 -21.37
C ALA A 207 4.74 15.69 -20.86
N VAL A 208 5.71 15.37 -19.99
CA VAL A 208 6.50 16.38 -19.24
C VAL A 208 7.99 16.36 -19.63
N GLY A 209 8.44 15.34 -20.36
CA GLY A 209 9.83 15.16 -20.77
C GLY A 209 10.68 14.35 -19.78
N ILE A 210 11.92 14.05 -20.17
CA ILE A 210 12.79 13.07 -19.50
C ILE A 210 13.52 13.61 -18.25
N ASN A 211 13.65 14.93 -18.10
CA ASN A 211 14.54 15.55 -17.09
C ASN A 211 14.29 15.07 -15.65
N ASN A 212 13.03 14.97 -15.23
CA ASN A 212 12.64 14.53 -13.89
C ASN A 212 12.02 13.12 -13.87
N ALA A 213 12.21 12.35 -14.93
CA ALA A 213 11.50 11.10 -15.15
C ALA A 213 11.72 10.05 -14.06
N ALA A 214 12.94 9.98 -13.50
CA ALA A 214 13.25 9.05 -12.41
C ALA A 214 12.43 9.33 -11.14
N TYR A 215 12.12 10.60 -10.85
CA TYR A 215 11.29 10.97 -9.71
C TYR A 215 9.82 10.61 -9.92
N TYR A 216 9.31 10.74 -11.15
CA TYR A 216 7.96 10.28 -11.49
C TYR A 216 7.85 8.75 -11.36
N LEU A 217 8.83 8.01 -11.88
CA LEU A 217 8.89 6.55 -11.75
C LEU A 217 8.96 6.12 -10.27
N ALA A 218 9.77 6.79 -9.45
CA ALA A 218 9.82 6.55 -8.01
C ALA A 218 8.46 6.77 -7.33
N ALA A 219 7.76 7.86 -7.66
CA ALA A 219 6.43 8.16 -7.11
C ALA A 219 5.39 7.11 -7.50
N PHE A 220 5.35 6.69 -8.78
CA PHE A 220 4.46 5.62 -9.22
C PHE A 220 4.80 4.28 -8.57
N ASN A 221 6.08 3.93 -8.46
CA ASN A 221 6.51 2.73 -7.74
C ASN A 221 6.06 2.77 -6.26
N CYS A 222 6.20 3.90 -5.56
CA CYS A 222 5.71 4.04 -4.18
C CYS A 222 4.17 3.83 -4.10
N CYS A 223 3.42 4.45 -5.00
CA CYS A 223 1.96 4.33 -5.05
C CYS A 223 1.51 2.88 -5.28
N PHE A 224 2.06 2.21 -6.30
CA PHE A 224 1.71 0.83 -6.60
C PHE A 224 2.24 -0.16 -5.56
N TYR A 225 3.42 0.11 -4.98
CA TYR A 225 3.91 -0.69 -3.86
C TYR A 225 2.93 -0.66 -2.68
N TRP A 226 2.40 0.50 -2.33
CA TRP A 226 1.38 0.61 -1.28
C TRP A 226 0.09 -0.14 -1.62
N LEU A 227 -0.33 -0.06 -2.88
CA LEU A 227 -1.58 -0.63 -3.34
C LEU A 227 -1.54 -2.16 -3.39
N PHE A 228 -0.38 -2.75 -3.73
CA PHE A 228 -0.28 -4.19 -4.01
C PHE A 228 0.63 -4.97 -3.04
N SER A 229 1.74 -4.39 -2.54
CA SER A 229 2.76 -5.14 -1.77
C SER A 229 2.44 -5.31 -0.27
N VAL A 230 1.55 -4.50 0.28
CA VAL A 230 1.09 -4.65 1.68
C VAL A 230 0.35 -5.98 1.81
N PRO A 231 0.59 -6.81 2.85
CA PRO A 231 -0.03 -8.14 2.96
C PRO A 231 -1.55 -8.05 2.94
N ARG A 232 -2.18 -8.80 2.02
CA ARG A 232 -3.63 -8.88 1.85
C ARG A 232 -4.06 -10.34 1.74
N VAL A 233 -5.21 -10.65 2.32
CA VAL A 233 -5.85 -11.96 2.23
C VAL A 233 -6.44 -12.13 0.83
N SER A 234 -6.30 -13.33 0.25
CA SER A 234 -6.87 -13.64 -1.08
C SER A 234 -8.39 -13.64 -1.08
N SER A 235 -8.99 -13.16 -2.18
CA SER A 235 -10.45 -13.12 -2.37
C SER A 235 -11.08 -14.51 -2.52
N PHE A 236 -10.28 -15.49 -2.96
CA PHE A 236 -10.75 -16.81 -3.38
C PHE A 236 -10.25 -17.96 -2.50
N LYS A 237 -9.33 -17.71 -1.55
CA LYS A 237 -8.93 -18.71 -0.54
C LYS A 237 -10.01 -18.81 0.55
N THR A 238 -10.94 -19.75 0.38
CA THR A 238 -12.08 -19.99 1.31
C THR A 238 -11.77 -20.99 2.43
N LYS A 239 -10.51 -21.34 2.70
CA LYS A 239 -10.16 -22.21 3.83
C LYS A 239 -9.92 -21.39 5.11
N HIS A 240 -10.98 -21.39 5.92
CA HIS A 240 -11.05 -21.19 7.37
C HIS A 240 -11.22 -19.77 7.93
N GLU A 241 -12.49 -19.36 7.97
CA GLU A 241 -13.12 -18.73 9.15
C GLU A 241 -13.09 -19.64 10.42
N ALA A 242 -12.46 -20.82 10.40
CA ALA A 242 -12.28 -21.59 11.63
C ALA A 242 -11.14 -20.98 12.43
N ARG A 243 -11.53 -20.08 13.35
CA ARG A 243 -10.73 -19.57 14.46
C ARG A 243 -9.37 -19.00 14.06
N TYR A 244 -9.37 -17.70 13.74
CA TYR A 244 -8.22 -16.84 14.02
C TYR A 244 -7.88 -16.96 15.51
N HIS A 245 -7.00 -17.88 15.89
CA HIS A 245 -6.50 -17.96 17.25
C HIS A 245 -5.59 -16.74 17.44
N GLY A 246 -6.10 -15.71 18.12
CA GLY A 246 -5.36 -14.47 18.38
C GLY A 246 -5.53 -13.34 17.33
N GLY A 247 -6.46 -13.46 16.37
CA GLY A 247 -6.80 -12.36 15.45
C GLY A 247 -5.85 -12.13 14.27
N GLU A 248 -4.74 -12.88 14.16
CA GLU A 248 -3.81 -12.79 13.03
C GLU A 248 -4.16 -13.77 11.91
N ALA A 249 -4.15 -13.30 10.66
CA ALA A 249 -4.40 -14.13 9.49
C ALA A 249 -3.21 -15.07 9.20
N PRO A 250 -3.43 -16.37 8.92
CA PRO A 250 -2.36 -17.29 8.56
C PRO A 250 -1.56 -16.78 7.36
N ARG A 251 -0.23 -16.92 7.37
CA ARG A 251 0.63 -16.41 6.29
C ARG A 251 0.32 -17.03 4.92
N ASP A 252 -0.19 -18.26 4.92
CA ASP A 252 -0.61 -18.96 3.70
C ASP A 252 -1.90 -18.40 3.10
N SER A 253 -2.61 -17.51 3.81
CA SER A 253 -3.82 -16.84 3.31
C SER A 253 -3.50 -15.60 2.46
N PHE A 254 -2.25 -15.10 2.50
CA PHE A 254 -1.86 -13.94 1.72
C PHE A 254 -1.81 -14.23 0.21
N ILE A 255 -2.05 -13.18 -0.57
CA ILE A 255 -1.98 -13.23 -2.05
C ILE A 255 -0.52 -13.36 -2.49
N LEU A 256 0.35 -12.49 -1.96
CA LEU A 256 1.76 -12.43 -2.29
C LEU A 256 2.58 -13.32 -1.35
N GLY A 257 3.61 -13.95 -1.90
CA GLY A 257 4.63 -14.65 -1.12
C GLY A 257 5.84 -13.78 -0.81
N PRO A 258 6.85 -14.35 -0.13
CA PRO A 258 8.12 -13.67 0.17
C PRO A 258 8.89 -13.25 -1.09
N LEU A 259 8.88 -14.10 -2.13
CA LEU A 259 9.62 -13.85 -3.36
C LEU A 259 9.06 -12.63 -4.11
N GLU A 260 7.74 -12.55 -4.29
CA GLU A 260 7.12 -11.42 -4.95
C GLU A 260 7.30 -10.13 -4.15
N SER A 261 7.18 -10.21 -2.82
CA SER A 261 7.40 -9.08 -1.93
C SER A 261 8.85 -8.57 -1.99
N CYS A 262 9.83 -9.47 -2.13
CA CYS A 262 11.22 -9.14 -2.37
C CYS A 262 11.39 -8.43 -3.71
N ILE A 263 10.84 -8.97 -4.81
CA ILE A 263 10.91 -8.36 -6.15
C ILE A 263 10.29 -6.96 -6.14
N HIS A 264 9.13 -6.78 -5.52
CA HIS A 264 8.50 -5.46 -5.41
C HIS A 264 9.37 -4.47 -4.63
N THR A 265 10.07 -4.93 -3.58
CA THR A 265 10.97 -4.11 -2.78
C THR A 265 12.22 -3.73 -3.59
N LEU A 266 12.79 -4.67 -4.34
CA LEU A 266 13.90 -4.38 -5.26
C LEU A 266 13.48 -3.41 -6.36
N ASN A 267 12.29 -3.59 -6.94
CA ASN A 267 11.72 -2.68 -7.93
C ASN A 267 11.52 -1.26 -7.36
N LEU A 268 10.99 -1.15 -6.14
CA LEU A 268 10.79 0.13 -5.46
C LEU A 268 12.11 0.89 -5.26
N LEU A 269 13.16 0.20 -4.79
CA LEU A 269 14.42 0.84 -4.38
C LEU A 269 15.39 1.08 -5.54
N PHE A 270 15.54 0.11 -6.44
CA PHE A 270 16.63 0.13 -7.43
C PHE A 270 16.20 0.60 -8.81
N VAL A 271 14.97 0.34 -9.24
CA VAL A 271 14.57 0.66 -10.63
C VAL A 271 14.58 2.17 -10.92
N PRO A 272 14.04 3.06 -10.06
CA PRO A 272 14.15 4.50 -10.28
C PRO A 272 15.61 4.99 -10.30
N LEU A 273 16.45 4.43 -9.43
CA LEU A 273 17.88 4.76 -9.35
C LEU A 273 18.63 4.32 -10.61
N LEU A 274 18.47 3.07 -11.03
CA LEU A 274 19.10 2.54 -12.25
C LEU A 274 18.62 3.29 -13.49
N PHE A 275 17.34 3.66 -13.54
CA PHE A 275 16.79 4.47 -14.63
C PHE A 275 17.41 5.88 -14.67
N HIS A 276 17.63 6.51 -13.51
CA HIS A 276 18.34 7.79 -13.45
C HIS A 276 19.80 7.67 -13.91
N ILE A 277 20.50 6.64 -13.43
CA ILE A 277 21.88 6.35 -13.83
C ILE A 277 21.97 6.13 -15.34
N ALA A 278 21.08 5.31 -15.91
CA ALA A 278 21.07 5.01 -17.34
C ALA A 278 20.73 6.23 -18.19
N SER A 279 19.81 7.09 -17.74
CA SER A 279 19.40 8.28 -18.50
C SER A 279 20.41 9.44 -18.41
N HIS A 280 21.12 9.58 -17.28
CA HIS A 280 22.00 10.72 -17.00
C HIS A 280 23.47 10.33 -16.75
N TYR A 281 23.92 9.17 -17.25
CA TYR A 281 25.23 8.58 -16.93
C TYR A 281 26.43 9.55 -17.09
N ASN A 282 26.38 10.42 -18.09
CA ASN A 282 27.45 11.39 -18.39
C ASN A 282 27.58 12.52 -17.36
N ILE A 283 26.53 12.79 -16.55
CA ILE A 283 26.44 13.97 -15.68
C ILE A 283 26.46 13.57 -14.19
N LEU A 284 26.39 12.26 -13.88
CA LEU A 284 26.17 11.76 -12.51
C LEU A 284 27.16 12.31 -11.47
N LEU A 285 28.44 12.40 -11.82
CA LEU A 285 29.51 12.84 -10.92
C LEU A 285 30.00 14.25 -11.22
N SER A 286 29.34 14.98 -12.12
CA SER A 286 29.77 16.32 -12.50
C SER A 286 29.45 17.36 -11.44
N SER A 287 28.45 17.13 -10.58
CA SER A 287 28.02 18.07 -9.54
C SER A 287 27.64 17.36 -8.24
N ALA A 288 27.82 18.04 -7.11
CA ALA A 288 27.29 17.57 -5.83
C ALA A 288 25.76 17.40 -5.86
N ALA A 289 25.05 18.20 -6.68
CA ALA A 289 23.60 18.11 -6.81
C ALA A 289 23.13 16.82 -7.51
N SER A 290 23.85 16.37 -8.56
CA SER A 290 23.53 15.12 -9.26
C SER A 290 23.84 13.90 -8.38
N PHE A 291 24.87 13.98 -7.53
CA PHE A 291 25.12 12.95 -6.53
C PHE A 291 24.03 12.91 -5.46
N CYS A 292 23.53 14.07 -5.02
CA CYS A 292 22.38 14.15 -4.10
C CYS A 292 21.12 13.54 -4.71
N ASP A 293 20.92 13.64 -6.03
CA ASP A 293 19.78 13.00 -6.71
C ASP A 293 19.82 11.47 -6.60
N LEU A 294 20.99 10.84 -6.68
CA LEU A 294 21.15 9.40 -6.45
C LEU A 294 20.81 9.01 -5.02
N ILE A 295 21.27 9.80 -4.05
CA ILE A 295 20.95 9.59 -2.63
C ILE A 295 19.44 9.69 -2.42
N LEU A 296 18.79 10.72 -2.95
CA LEU A 296 17.34 10.91 -2.82
C LEU A 296 16.54 9.79 -3.48
N LEU A 297 16.91 9.38 -4.70
CA LEU A 297 16.21 8.32 -5.43
C LEU A 297 16.30 6.95 -4.76
N PHE A 298 17.31 6.70 -3.92
CA PHE A 298 17.40 5.48 -3.12
C PHE A 298 16.74 5.62 -1.75
N PHE A 299 17.15 6.63 -0.98
CA PHE A 299 16.75 6.74 0.43
C PHE A 299 15.31 7.23 0.62
N LEU A 300 14.72 7.95 -0.35
CA LEU A 300 13.32 8.38 -0.24
C LEU A 300 12.34 7.21 -0.43
N PRO A 301 12.45 6.35 -1.47
CA PRO A 301 11.67 5.10 -1.52
C PRO A 301 11.97 4.15 -0.35
N PHE A 302 13.21 4.14 0.16
CA PHE A 302 13.56 3.34 1.34
C PHE A 302 12.87 3.83 2.62
N LEU A 303 12.82 5.14 2.86
CA LEU A 303 12.09 5.72 3.98
C LEU A 303 10.59 5.42 3.86
N PHE A 304 10.04 5.53 2.65
CA PHE A 304 8.66 5.13 2.36
C PHE A 304 8.40 3.64 2.64
N GLN A 305 9.33 2.76 2.25
CA GLN A 305 9.27 1.32 2.53
C GLN A 305 9.25 1.02 4.03
N LEU A 306 10.08 1.72 4.81
CA LEU A 306 10.11 1.61 6.27
C LEU A 306 8.82 2.12 6.90
N TYR A 307 8.22 3.19 6.36
CA TYR A 307 6.90 3.64 6.77
C TYR A 307 5.82 2.59 6.42
N ALA A 308 5.82 2.02 5.22
CA ALA A 308 4.90 0.96 4.80
C ALA A 308 5.03 -0.31 5.66
N SER A 309 6.20 -0.55 6.25
CA SER A 309 6.41 -1.63 7.19
C SER A 309 5.54 -1.53 8.45
N THR A 310 5.07 -0.33 8.83
CA THR A 310 4.09 -0.13 9.93
C THR A 310 2.79 -0.89 9.66
N ARG A 311 2.45 -1.10 8.39
CA ARG A 311 1.29 -1.87 7.92
C ARG A 311 1.66 -3.29 7.48
N GLY A 312 2.84 -3.78 7.85
CA GLY A 312 3.28 -5.14 7.59
C GLY A 312 3.95 -5.37 6.24
N ALA A 313 4.39 -4.34 5.49
CA ALA A 313 5.06 -4.54 4.20
C ALA A 313 6.34 -5.42 4.27
N LEU A 314 7.04 -5.43 5.41
CA LEU A 314 8.24 -6.26 5.65
C LEU A 314 7.95 -7.59 6.37
N TRP A 315 6.70 -8.08 6.35
CA TRP A 315 6.31 -9.33 7.01
C TRP A 315 7.15 -10.56 6.61
N TRP A 316 7.73 -10.54 5.40
CA TRP A 316 8.53 -11.62 4.82
C TRP A 316 10.00 -11.60 5.27
N VAL A 317 10.49 -10.51 5.87
CA VAL A 317 11.92 -10.35 6.21
C VAL A 317 12.27 -11.02 7.54
N THR A 318 11.48 -10.75 8.59
CA THR A 318 11.64 -11.41 9.88
C THR A 318 10.29 -11.53 10.58
N SER A 319 10.14 -12.61 11.35
CA SER A 319 8.94 -12.89 12.13
C SER A 319 8.94 -12.18 13.48
N ASN A 320 10.10 -11.71 13.94
CA ASN A 320 10.25 -11.13 15.27
C ASN A 320 9.84 -9.64 15.26
N PRO A 321 8.80 -9.23 15.99
CA PRO A 321 8.33 -7.85 15.97
C PRO A 321 9.37 -6.87 16.52
N ASN A 322 10.14 -7.29 17.54
CA ASN A 322 11.20 -6.48 18.13
C ASN A 322 12.35 -6.22 17.14
N GLN A 323 12.70 -7.21 16.32
CA GLN A 323 13.72 -7.04 15.28
C GLN A 323 13.21 -6.10 14.17
N LEU A 324 11.95 -6.25 13.73
CA LEU A 324 11.36 -5.32 12.76
C LEU A 324 11.34 -3.88 13.26
N HIS A 325 11.00 -3.69 14.53
CA HIS A 325 10.97 -2.36 15.15
C HIS A 325 12.37 -1.73 15.19
N SER A 326 13.38 -2.50 15.60
CA SER A 326 14.79 -2.05 15.61
C SER A 326 15.27 -1.70 14.19
N ILE A 327 15.03 -2.57 13.21
CA ILE A 327 15.36 -2.31 11.80
C ILE A 327 14.71 -1.01 11.31
N ARG A 328 13.43 -0.80 11.63
CA ARG A 328 12.68 0.40 11.21
C ARG A 328 13.27 1.67 11.79
N ILE A 329 13.58 1.68 13.09
CA ILE A 329 14.11 2.88 13.75
C ILE A 329 15.53 3.17 13.29
N VAL A 330 16.42 2.18 13.32
CA VAL A 330 17.84 2.37 13.00
C VAL A 330 18.00 2.75 11.53
N ASN A 331 17.44 1.96 10.61
CA ASN A 331 17.54 2.25 9.18
C ASN A 331 16.75 3.50 8.80
N GLY A 332 15.64 3.78 9.50
CA GLY A 332 14.85 4.99 9.30
C GLY A 332 15.61 6.25 9.68
N ALA A 333 16.30 6.24 10.82
CA ALA A 333 17.15 7.34 11.25
C ALA A 333 18.31 7.59 10.26
N VAL A 334 19.00 6.52 9.84
CA VAL A 334 20.08 6.62 8.84
C VAL A 334 19.55 7.18 7.51
N ALA A 335 18.45 6.64 7.00
CA ALA A 335 17.84 7.10 5.75
C ALA A 335 17.40 8.56 5.82
N LEU A 336 16.82 8.97 6.95
CA LEU A 336 16.36 10.33 7.19
C LEU A 336 17.53 11.32 7.19
N VAL A 337 18.68 10.97 7.79
CA VAL A 337 19.90 11.79 7.72
C VAL A 337 20.34 11.99 6.27
N PHE A 338 20.45 10.92 5.47
CA PHE A 338 20.87 11.02 4.08
C PHE A 338 19.91 11.85 3.22
N VAL A 339 18.59 11.67 3.39
CA VAL A 339 17.58 12.47 2.69
C VAL A 339 17.67 13.94 3.06
N VAL A 340 17.79 14.25 4.36
CA VAL A 340 17.88 15.63 4.85
C VAL A 340 19.12 16.33 4.32
N VAL A 341 20.29 15.70 4.44
CA VAL A 341 21.55 16.26 3.92
C VAL A 341 21.47 16.49 2.41
N ALA A 342 20.91 15.56 1.64
CA ALA A 342 20.75 15.71 0.20
C ALA A 342 19.78 16.85 -0.16
N LEU A 343 18.68 17.02 0.58
CA LEU A 343 17.76 18.15 0.41
C LEU A 343 18.38 19.49 0.83
N GLU A 344 19.23 19.51 1.87
CA GLU A 344 19.94 20.72 2.29
C GLU A 344 20.86 21.24 1.18
N VAL A 345 21.70 20.35 0.63
CA VAL A 345 22.62 20.72 -0.46
C VAL A 345 21.85 21.15 -1.71
N ARG A 346 20.87 20.36 -2.14
CA ARG A 346 20.16 20.58 -3.41
C ARG A 346 19.11 21.68 -3.37
N VAL A 347 18.40 21.86 -2.26
CA VAL A 347 17.28 22.79 -2.15
C VAL A 347 17.68 24.00 -1.32
N VAL A 348 18.12 23.78 -0.08
CA VAL A 348 18.31 24.89 0.87
C VAL A 348 19.50 25.76 0.47
N PHE A 349 20.69 25.19 0.28
CA PHE A 349 21.87 25.99 -0.04
C PHE A 349 21.90 26.44 -1.50
N HIS A 350 21.48 25.58 -2.42
CA HIS A 350 21.48 25.92 -3.84
C HIS A 350 20.39 26.94 -4.21
N ALA A 351 19.14 26.77 -3.75
CA ALA A 351 18.03 27.66 -4.12
C ALA A 351 17.77 28.77 -3.10
N PHE A 352 17.92 28.50 -1.80
CA PHE A 352 17.59 29.44 -0.73
C PHE A 352 18.80 30.08 -0.03
N GLY A 353 20.03 29.78 -0.46
CA GLY A 353 21.25 30.29 0.18
C GLY A 353 21.30 31.81 0.33
N ARG A 354 20.67 32.55 -0.61
CA ARG A 354 20.60 34.02 -0.58
C ARG A 354 19.70 34.58 0.53
N TYR A 355 18.79 33.78 1.08
CA TYR A 355 17.85 34.22 2.12
C TYR A 355 18.36 33.90 3.54
N ILE A 356 19.47 33.18 3.65
CA ILE A 356 20.06 32.83 4.94
C ILE A 356 20.84 34.03 5.45
N GLN A 357 20.42 34.61 6.57
CA GLN A 357 21.04 35.81 7.14
C GLN A 357 22.27 35.52 8.00
N VAL A 358 22.45 34.26 8.39
CA VAL A 358 23.54 33.83 9.27
C VAL A 358 24.81 33.57 8.46
N PRO A 359 25.97 34.11 8.85
CA PRO A 359 27.23 33.84 8.14
C PRO A 359 27.71 32.39 8.33
N PRO A 360 28.44 31.81 7.36
CA PRO A 360 29.14 30.54 7.53
C PRO A 360 30.16 30.61 8.68
N PRO A 361 30.37 29.52 9.45
CA PRO A 361 29.86 28.16 9.30
C PRO A 361 28.54 27.86 10.05
N LEU A 362 28.02 28.81 10.82
CA LEU A 362 26.84 28.61 11.67
C LEU A 362 25.56 28.37 10.88
N ASN A 363 25.50 28.86 9.64
CA ASN A 363 24.39 28.58 8.73
C ASN A 363 24.17 27.07 8.51
N TYR A 364 25.24 26.30 8.29
CA TYR A 364 25.15 24.86 8.07
C TYR A 364 24.57 24.16 9.30
N VAL A 365 25.12 24.44 10.48
CA VAL A 365 24.69 23.80 11.73
C VAL A 365 23.24 24.12 12.05
N LEU A 366 22.81 25.38 11.95
CA LEU A 366 21.44 25.78 12.28
C LEU A 366 20.42 25.25 11.28
N VAL A 367 20.75 25.24 9.99
CA VAL A 367 19.91 24.63 8.95
C VAL A 367 19.74 23.14 9.22
N THR A 368 20.84 22.42 9.49
CA THR A 368 20.80 20.98 9.77
C THR A 368 20.01 20.67 11.04
N ILE A 369 20.21 21.41 12.13
CA ILE A 369 19.40 21.24 13.35
C ILE A 369 17.90 21.42 13.04
N THR A 370 17.57 22.43 12.23
CA THR A 370 16.17 22.73 11.90
C THR A 370 15.54 21.65 11.03
N MET A 371 16.20 21.28 9.94
CA MET A 371 15.70 20.30 8.97
C MET A 371 15.70 18.87 9.53
N LEU A 372 16.80 18.45 10.15
CA LEU A 372 16.94 17.12 10.73
C LEU A 372 16.04 16.96 11.96
N GLY A 373 16.02 17.96 12.85
CA GLY A 373 15.16 17.92 14.02
C GLY A 373 13.67 17.95 13.66
N GLY A 374 13.28 18.78 12.68
CA GLY A 374 11.90 18.84 12.20
C GLY A 374 11.44 17.54 11.52
N SER A 375 12.28 16.95 10.68
CA SER A 375 11.98 15.67 10.03
C SER A 375 11.98 14.50 11.00
N ALA A 376 12.90 14.45 11.98
CA ALA A 376 12.91 13.44 13.03
C ALA A 376 11.66 13.54 13.93
N ALA A 377 11.22 14.76 14.26
CA ALA A 377 9.96 14.99 14.96
C ALA A 377 8.76 14.49 14.14
N ALA A 378 8.67 14.85 12.86
CA ALA A 378 7.60 14.37 11.98
C ALA A 378 7.61 12.83 11.84
N GLY A 379 8.80 12.22 11.70
CA GLY A 379 8.97 10.77 11.58
C GLY A 379 8.58 10.03 12.86
N SER A 380 9.01 10.51 14.03
CA SER A 380 8.65 9.92 15.32
C SER A 380 7.15 10.00 15.60
N TYR A 381 6.50 11.11 15.21
CA TYR A 381 5.05 11.25 15.26
C TYR A 381 4.34 10.28 14.31
N ALA A 382 4.77 10.22 13.03
CA ALA A 382 4.17 9.33 12.03
C ALA A 382 4.31 7.84 12.40
N MET A 383 5.35 7.49 13.15
CA MET A 383 5.58 6.14 13.68
C MET A 383 4.87 5.86 15.01
N GLY A 384 4.19 6.84 15.60
CA GLY A 384 3.49 6.69 16.87
C GLY A 384 4.41 6.50 18.08
N LEU A 385 5.67 6.97 18.01
CA LEU A 385 6.66 6.82 19.10
C LEU A 385 6.43 7.80 20.27
N VAL A 386 5.52 8.78 20.09
CA VAL A 386 5.17 9.76 21.11
C VAL A 386 3.95 9.28 21.90
N SER A 387 4.13 8.26 22.74
CA SER A 387 3.07 7.74 23.62
C SER A 387 3.24 8.12 25.09
N ASP A 388 4.47 8.41 25.52
CA ASP A 388 4.83 8.48 26.93
C ASP A 388 5.07 9.92 27.38
N ALA A 389 4.95 10.17 28.69
CA ALA A 389 5.21 11.50 29.28
C ALA A 389 6.65 11.97 29.01
N LEU A 390 7.63 11.06 29.02
CA LEU A 390 9.04 11.40 28.75
C LEU A 390 9.29 11.67 27.27
N SER A 391 8.69 10.89 26.36
CA SER A 391 8.84 11.11 24.92
C SER A 391 8.10 12.37 24.45
N SER A 392 6.98 12.72 25.08
CA SER A 392 6.30 14.00 24.80
C SER A 392 7.07 15.22 25.32
N VAL A 393 7.73 15.13 26.48
CA VAL A 393 8.65 16.19 26.94
C VAL A 393 9.87 16.33 26.01
N ALA A 394 10.50 15.23 25.60
CA ALA A 394 11.61 15.27 24.64
C ALA A 394 11.19 15.82 23.26
N PHE A 395 9.98 15.49 22.82
CA PHE A 395 9.40 16.02 21.58
C PHE A 395 9.16 17.53 21.67
N THR A 396 8.59 18.03 22.77
CA THR A 396 8.34 19.47 22.95
C THR A 396 9.64 20.27 23.09
N THR A 397 10.64 19.77 23.81
CA THR A 397 11.94 20.45 23.94
C THR A 397 12.69 20.50 22.61
N SER A 398 12.73 19.38 21.86
CA SER A 398 13.33 19.37 20.52
C SER A 398 12.60 20.30 19.55
N ALA A 399 11.26 20.36 19.59
CA ALA A 399 10.49 21.29 18.78
C ALA A 399 10.81 22.77 19.10
N ILE A 400 11.04 23.13 20.37
CA ILE A 400 11.46 24.48 20.77
C ILE A 400 12.83 24.81 20.19
N VAL A 401 13.81 23.90 20.32
CA VAL A 401 15.18 24.09 19.80
C VAL A 401 15.18 24.23 18.28
N VAL A 402 14.46 23.35 17.58
CA VAL A 402 14.29 23.38 16.11
C VAL A 402 13.64 24.69 15.66
N SER A 403 12.59 25.13 16.36
CA SER A 403 11.90 26.39 16.04
C SER A 403 12.80 27.61 16.27
N ALA A 404 13.58 27.61 17.34
CA ALA A 404 14.54 28.68 17.64
C ALA A 404 15.65 28.74 16.58
N ALA A 405 16.21 27.59 16.21
CA ALA A 405 17.23 27.50 15.16
C ALA A 405 16.70 28.02 13.81
N GLY A 406 15.48 27.59 13.41
CA GLY A 406 14.85 28.06 12.18
C GLY A 406 14.56 29.56 12.17
N ALA A 407 14.12 30.13 13.30
CA ALA A 407 13.89 31.56 13.43
C ALA A 407 15.18 32.38 13.25
N VAL A 408 16.31 31.87 13.76
CA VAL A 408 17.63 32.51 13.60
C VAL A 408 18.10 32.43 12.15
N VAL A 409 17.92 31.29 11.47
CA VAL A 409 18.30 31.12 10.05
C VAL A 409 17.59 32.13 9.14
N VAL A 410 16.30 32.36 9.36
CA VAL A 410 15.47 33.28 8.57
C VAL A 410 15.69 34.75 8.99
N GLY A 411 16.32 35.00 10.14
CA GLY A 411 16.58 36.34 10.65
C GLY A 411 15.37 37.03 11.27
N PHE A 412 14.47 36.27 11.89
CA PHE A 412 13.35 36.84 12.63
C PHE A 412 13.86 37.65 13.84
N PRO A 413 13.40 38.90 14.06
CA PRO A 413 13.80 39.68 15.21
C PRO A 413 13.32 39.00 16.51
N LEU A 414 14.28 38.57 17.34
CA LEU A 414 14.08 37.77 18.55
C LEU A 414 13.15 38.42 19.59
N LEU A 415 12.94 39.74 19.52
CA LEU A 415 12.03 40.50 20.39
C LEU A 415 10.54 40.19 20.17
N VAL A 416 10.14 39.65 19.01
CA VAL A 416 8.75 39.24 18.74
C VAL A 416 8.51 37.74 19.06
N SER A 417 9.60 37.00 19.36
CA SER A 417 9.59 35.53 19.44
C SER A 417 8.83 34.96 20.65
N ARG A 418 8.81 35.67 21.80
CA ARG A 418 8.13 35.17 23.01
C ARG A 418 6.60 35.11 22.88
N PHE A 419 5.98 35.98 22.06
CA PHE A 419 4.53 36.05 21.91
C PHE A 419 3.98 35.40 20.64
N ARG A 420 4.80 35.32 19.57
CA ARG A 420 4.37 34.74 18.29
C ARG A 420 4.75 33.28 18.09
N ILE A 421 5.78 32.73 18.74
CA ILE A 421 6.11 31.30 18.61
C ILE A 421 5.08 30.44 19.36
N VAL A 422 4.65 30.85 20.55
CA VAL A 422 3.54 30.20 21.27
C VAL A 422 2.25 30.34 20.47
N ASN A 423 1.95 31.50 19.88
CA ASN A 423 0.75 31.67 19.05
C ASN A 423 0.84 30.94 17.70
N PHE A 424 2.01 30.75 17.11
CA PHE A 424 2.20 30.01 15.87
C PHE A 424 2.10 28.50 16.12
N ILE A 425 2.75 27.98 17.18
CA ILE A 425 2.61 26.59 17.62
C ILE A 425 1.17 26.32 18.10
N HIS A 426 0.55 27.24 18.84
CA HIS A 426 -0.84 27.12 19.29
C HIS A 426 -1.82 27.21 18.12
N ARG A 427 -1.60 28.07 17.10
CA ARG A 427 -2.46 28.13 15.90
C ARG A 427 -2.23 26.96 14.94
N LEU A 428 -1.02 26.41 14.87
CA LEU A 428 -0.71 25.20 14.10
C LEU A 428 -1.33 23.96 14.79
N ALA A 429 -1.23 23.87 16.11
CA ALA A 429 -1.88 22.85 16.93
C ALA A 429 -3.42 22.97 16.90
N PHE A 430 -3.98 24.19 16.98
CA PHE A 430 -5.44 24.40 16.88
C PHE A 430 -6.00 24.09 15.50
N ARG A 431 -5.27 24.41 14.41
CA ARG A 431 -5.67 24.02 13.05
C ARG A 431 -5.52 22.52 12.80
N PHE A 432 -4.55 21.85 13.43
CA PHE A 432 -4.44 20.39 13.39
C PHE A 432 -5.54 19.69 14.21
N LEU A 433 -5.92 20.24 15.37
CA LEU A 433 -7.02 19.70 16.18
C LEU A 433 -8.40 19.93 15.52
N TYR A 434 -8.66 21.07 14.87
CA TYR A 434 -9.93 21.30 14.18
C TYR A 434 -10.10 20.47 12.90
N CYS A 435 -9.01 20.02 12.26
CA CYS A 435 -9.09 18.99 11.21
C CYS A 435 -9.32 17.57 11.77
N CYS A 436 -9.14 17.37 13.07
CA CYS A 436 -9.32 16.08 13.76
C CYS A 436 -10.74 15.87 14.32
N GLU A 437 -11.63 16.86 14.19
CA GLU A 437 -13.04 16.74 14.61
C GLU A 437 -14.02 16.65 13.41
N ALA A 438 -13.48 16.53 12.18
CA ALA A 438 -14.24 16.40 10.93
C ALA A 438 -13.88 15.16 10.08
N THR A 439 -13.26 14.15 10.69
CA THR A 439 -13.13 12.76 10.19
C THR A 439 -13.23 11.81 11.35
#